data_AF-A0A5N0EEG7-F1
#
_entry.id   AF-A0A5N0EEG7-F1
#
_cell.length_a   1.000
_cell.length_b   1.000
_cell.length_c   1.000
_cell.angle_alpha   90.00
_cell.angle_beta   90.00
_cell.angle_gamma   90.00
#
_symmetry.space_group_name_H-M   'P 1'
#
loop_
_entity.id
_entity.type
_entity.pdbx_description
1 polymer ?
#
loop_
_entity_poly.entity_id
_entity_poly.type
_entity_poly.pdbx_seq_one_letter_code
_entity_poly.pdbx_strand_id
1 'polypeptide(L)'
;QATGDNRGSVSTGLQRTARPISLAAAILAVAFGSLLVSDISGLRVFGFAIAMALIIDATVIRLVLVPALMQIMGRWNWWFPSFPRYLGKERRCRPPVDRISVDRSDRSSVPR
;
A
#
# COMPACT_ATOMS: atom_id res chain seq x y z
N GLN A 1 2.93 -3.03 20.59
CA GLN A 1 2.10 -2.71 21.77
C GLN A 1 0.98 -1.81 21.27
N ALA A 2 -0.29 -2.17 21.51
CA ALA A 2 -1.43 -1.44 20.93
C ALA A 2 -2.02 -0.50 21.99
N THR A 3 -1.51 0.72 22.05
CA THR A 3 -1.77 1.70 23.12
C THR A 3 -3.15 2.38 23.02
N GLY A 4 -4.07 1.92 22.16
CA GLY A 4 -5.39 2.56 22.01
C GLY A 4 -5.36 3.99 21.45
N ASP A 5 -4.18 4.50 21.09
CA ASP A 5 -4.03 5.82 20.50
C ASP A 5 -4.31 5.77 18.99
N ASN A 6 -5.46 6.34 18.61
CA ASN A 6 -5.87 6.49 17.21
C ASN A 6 -4.86 7.32 16.41
N ARG A 7 -4.19 8.31 17.03
CA ARG A 7 -3.21 9.15 16.33
C ARG A 7 -1.97 8.35 15.92
N GLY A 8 -1.46 7.51 16.82
CA GLY A 8 -0.34 6.61 16.52
C GLY A 8 -0.65 5.55 15.45
N SER A 9 -1.89 5.07 15.39
CA SER A 9 -2.30 4.08 14.37
C SER A 9 -2.51 4.74 12.99
N VAL A 10 -3.08 5.94 12.96
CA VAL A 10 -3.25 6.72 11.72
C VAL A 10 -1.89 7.15 11.16
N SER A 11 -0.95 7.62 12.00
CA SER A 11 0.38 8.04 11.53
C SER A 11 1.17 6.88 10.91
N THR A 12 1.10 5.69 11.52
CA THR A 12 1.74 4.47 11.00
C THR A 12 1.11 4.01 9.69
N GLY A 13 -0.22 4.10 9.58
CA GLY A 13 -0.96 3.79 8.35
C GLY A 13 -0.59 4.74 7.21
N LEU A 14 -0.51 6.05 7.52
CA LEU A 14 -0.16 7.09 6.57
C LEU A 14 1.27 6.93 6.04
N GLN A 15 2.23 6.56 6.90
CA GLN A 15 3.61 6.31 6.47
C GLN A 15 3.74 5.17 5.45
N ARG A 16 2.89 4.13 5.55
CA ARG A 16 2.96 2.98 4.64
C ARG A 16 2.27 3.25 3.30
N THR A 17 1.15 3.97 3.30
CA THR A 17 0.38 4.22 2.08
C THR A 17 0.82 5.48 1.33
N ALA A 18 1.48 6.43 1.99
CA ALA A 18 1.96 7.67 1.36
C ALA A 18 2.96 7.43 0.20
N ARG A 19 3.83 6.41 0.32
CA ARG A 19 4.83 6.09 -0.71
C ARG A 19 4.20 5.61 -2.04
N PRO A 20 3.39 4.54 -2.07
CA PRO A 20 2.70 4.11 -3.30
C PRO A 20 1.86 5.21 -3.95
N ILE A 21 1.19 6.01 -3.12
CA ILE A 21 0.37 7.14 -3.56
C ILE A 21 1.20 8.19 -4.29
N SER A 22 2.35 8.56 -3.73
CA SER A 22 3.25 9.56 -4.32
C SER A 22 3.84 9.05 -5.64
N LEU A 23 4.12 7.75 -5.75
CA LEU A 23 4.57 7.14 -7.00
C LEU A 23 3.49 7.20 -8.09
N ALA A 24 2.24 6.90 -7.73
CA ALA A 24 1.11 7.02 -8.66
C ALA A 24 0.90 8.46 -9.12
N ALA A 25 1.02 9.44 -8.22
CA ALA A 25 0.93 10.85 -8.58
C ALA A 25 2.08 11.28 -9.52
N ALA A 26 3.31 10.81 -9.28
CA ALA A 26 4.46 11.13 -10.11
C ALA A 26 4.31 10.64 -11.56
N ILE A 27 3.86 9.39 -11.77
CA ILE A 27 3.64 8.87 -13.13
C ILE A 27 2.52 9.62 -13.86
N LEU A 28 1.46 10.03 -13.16
CA LEU A 28 0.37 10.82 -13.74
C LEU A 28 0.87 12.21 -14.13
N ALA A 29 1.64 12.87 -13.27
CA ALA A 29 2.24 14.17 -13.58
C ALA A 29 3.10 14.11 -14.86
N VAL A 30 3.91 13.06 -15.01
CA VAL A 30 4.71 12.84 -16.23
C VAL A 30 3.82 12.56 -17.44
N ALA A 31 2.81 11.69 -17.30
CA ALA A 31 1.89 11.37 -18.39
C ALA A 31 1.16 12.61 -18.90
N PHE A 32 0.56 13.41 -18.02
CA PHE A 32 -0.16 14.64 -18.41
C PHE A 32 0.77 15.78 -18.82
N GLY A 33 1.96 15.86 -18.21
CA GLY A 33 3.00 16.79 -18.65
C GLY A 33 3.41 16.55 -20.10
N SER A 34 3.39 15.29 -20.56
CA SER A 34 3.67 14.94 -21.97
C SER A 34 2.65 15.54 -22.94
N LEU A 35 1.37 15.68 -22.54
CA LEU A 35 0.35 16.32 -23.40
C LEU A 35 0.60 17.81 -23.62
N LEU A 36 1.35 18.49 -22.75
CA LEU A 36 1.72 19.90 -22.93
C LEU A 36 2.67 20.11 -24.12
N VAL A 37 3.38 19.06 -24.55
CA VAL A 37 4.28 19.08 -25.71
C VAL A 37 3.51 18.97 -27.04
N SER A 38 2.21 18.65 -27.02
CA SER A 38 1.41 18.49 -28.24
C SER A 38 0.99 19.83 -28.85
N ASP A 39 1.18 20.00 -30.17
CA ASP A 39 0.82 21.21 -30.94
C ASP A 39 -0.69 21.41 -31.18
N ILE A 40 -1.52 20.47 -30.72
CA ILE A 40 -2.98 20.55 -30.88
C ILE A 40 -3.53 21.43 -29.75
N SER A 41 -3.93 22.66 -30.07
CA SER A 41 -4.45 23.65 -29.10
C SER A 41 -5.55 23.11 -28.18
N GLY A 42 -6.47 22.28 -28.71
CA GLY A 42 -7.52 21.65 -27.89
C GLY A 42 -6.97 20.68 -26.85
N LEU A 43 -5.96 19.89 -27.21
CA LEU A 43 -5.32 18.93 -26.31
C LEU A 43 -4.50 19.64 -25.23
N ARG A 44 -3.90 20.80 -25.56
CA ARG A 44 -3.09 21.58 -24.63
C ARG A 44 -3.90 22.14 -23.45
N VAL A 45 -5.09 22.70 -23.72
CA VAL A 45 -5.98 23.22 -22.66
C VAL A 45 -6.50 22.08 -21.78
N PHE A 46 -6.87 20.95 -22.39
CA PHE A 46 -7.28 19.75 -21.65
C PHE A 46 -6.16 19.19 -20.78
N GLY A 47 -4.95 19.07 -21.32
CA GLY A 47 -3.76 18.60 -20.58
C GLY A 47 -3.43 19.51 -19.39
N PHE A 48 -3.53 20.83 -19.57
CA PHE A 48 -3.37 21.80 -18.49
C PHE A 48 -4.44 21.64 -17.39
N ALA A 49 -5.71 21.53 -17.77
CA ALA A 49 -6.81 21.34 -16.82
C ALA A 49 -6.65 20.06 -16.00
N ILE A 50 -6.29 18.94 -16.64
CA ILE A 50 -6.09 17.66 -15.94
C ILE A 50 -4.85 17.71 -15.05
N ALA A 51 -3.74 18.28 -15.51
CA ALA A 51 -2.54 18.45 -14.68
C ALA A 51 -2.86 19.25 -13.40
N MET A 52 -3.65 20.32 -13.53
CA MET A 52 -4.04 21.13 -12.37
C MET A 52 -5.02 20.39 -11.44
N ALA A 53 -5.95 19.63 -11.98
CA ALA A 53 -6.87 18.79 -11.19
C ALA A 53 -6.10 17.75 -10.35
N LEU A 54 -5.06 17.13 -10.91
CA LEU A 54 -4.22 16.17 -10.19
C LEU A 54 -3.40 16.79 -9.06
N ILE A 55 -2.86 18.00 -9.27
CA ILE A 55 -2.14 18.72 -8.22
C ILE A 55 -3.09 19.01 -7.05
N ILE A 56 -4.31 19.45 -7.34
CA ILE A 56 -5.33 19.74 -6.34
C ILE A 56 -5.77 18.45 -5.62
N ASP A 57 -6.00 17.33 -6.33
CA ASP A 57 -6.36 16.05 -5.70
C ASP A 57 -5.23 15.54 -4.77
N ALA A 58 -4.00 15.56 -5.26
CA ALA A 58 -2.85 15.09 -4.48
C ALA A 58 -2.60 15.92 -3.22
N THR A 59 -2.96 17.21 -3.22
CA THR A 59 -2.77 18.12 -2.09
C THR A 59 -4.04 18.29 -1.27
N VAL A 60 -5.06 18.95 -1.81
CA VAL A 60 -6.30 19.29 -1.10
C VAL A 60 -7.06 18.03 -0.68
N ILE A 61 -7.28 17.10 -1.62
CA ILE A 61 -8.09 15.92 -1.32
C ILE A 61 -7.33 15.01 -0.37
N ARG A 62 -6.06 14.68 -0.63
CA ARG A 62 -5.33 13.71 0.21
C ARG A 62 -4.87 14.27 1.56
N LEU A 63 -4.44 15.53 1.64
CA LEU A 63 -3.90 16.10 2.89
C LEU A 63 -4.98 16.69 3.79
N VAL A 64 -6.12 17.10 3.23
CA VAL A 64 -7.18 17.77 4.00
C VAL A 64 -8.46 16.95 3.95
N LEU A 65 -8.99 16.68 2.77
CA LEU A 65 -10.32 16.10 2.64
C LEU A 65 -10.39 14.68 3.19
N VAL A 66 -9.46 13.79 2.82
CA VAL A 66 -9.39 12.41 3.32
C VAL A 66 -9.24 12.34 4.85
N PRO A 67 -8.27 13.02 5.49
CA PRO A 67 -8.14 12.96 6.94
C PRO A 67 -9.28 13.68 7.68
N ALA A 68 -9.85 14.75 7.11
CA ALA A 68 -11.01 15.42 7.68
C ALA A 68 -12.26 14.53 7.62
N LEU A 69 -12.52 13.90 6.47
CA LEU A 69 -13.61 12.94 6.29
C LEU A 69 -13.43 11.71 7.19
N MET A 70 -12.21 11.19 7.36
CA MET A 70 -11.93 10.11 8.30
C MET A 70 -12.21 10.52 9.76
N GLN A 71 -11.87 11.76 10.14
CA GLN A 71 -12.17 12.27 11.48
C GLN A 71 -13.67 12.49 11.68
N ILE A 72 -14.39 13.00 10.68
CA ILE A 72 -15.83 13.31 10.76
C ILE A 72 -16.68 12.04 10.68
N MET A 73 -16.39 11.14 9.75
CA MET A 73 -17.13 9.86 9.62
C MET A 73 -16.74 8.85 10.70
N GLY A 74 -15.59 8.99 11.35
CA GLY A 74 -15.19 8.21 12.53
C GLY A 74 -15.54 6.71 12.44
N ARG A 75 -16.43 6.24 13.33
CA ARG A 75 -16.87 4.83 13.43
C ARG A 75 -17.59 4.31 12.17
N TRP A 76 -18.19 5.18 11.37
CA TRP A 76 -18.89 4.80 10.13
C TRP A 76 -17.94 4.44 8.99
N ASN A 77 -16.73 5.02 8.94
CA ASN A 77 -15.69 4.59 7.99
C ASN A 77 -15.14 3.19 8.34
N TRP A 78 -15.30 2.77 9.60
CA TRP A 78 -14.98 1.43 10.10
C TRP A 78 -16.23 0.55 10.14
N TRP A 79 -17.13 0.67 9.16
CA TRP A 79 -18.17 -0.33 8.91
C TRP A 79 -17.57 -1.65 8.37
N PHE A 80 -16.52 -2.13 9.02
CA PHE A 80 -16.36 -3.57 9.19
C PHE A 80 -17.09 -3.89 10.49
N PRO A 81 -18.32 -4.46 10.44
CA PRO A 81 -18.93 -5.02 11.64
C PRO A 81 -17.88 -5.94 12.22
N SER A 82 -17.61 -5.83 13.53
CA SER A 82 -16.57 -6.59 14.20
C SER A 82 -16.61 -8.03 13.70
N PHE A 83 -15.69 -8.41 12.80
CA PHE A 83 -15.52 -9.80 12.47
C PHE A 83 -15.20 -10.43 13.82
N PRO A 84 -16.03 -11.37 14.31
CA PRO A 84 -15.77 -12.01 15.58
C PRO A 84 -14.33 -12.47 15.52
N ARG A 85 -13.56 -12.22 16.59
CA ARG A 85 -12.20 -12.72 16.79
C ARG A 85 -12.21 -14.25 16.90
N TYR A 86 -12.67 -14.91 15.86
CA TYR A 86 -12.70 -16.35 15.64
C TYR A 86 -11.54 -16.80 14.75
N LEU A 87 -10.58 -15.93 14.46
CA LEU A 87 -9.24 -16.34 14.04
C LEU A 87 -8.34 -16.38 15.27
N GLY A 88 -8.65 -17.35 16.12
CA GLY A 88 -7.69 -17.87 17.08
C GLY A 88 -6.45 -18.37 16.33
N LYS A 89 -5.29 -17.89 16.77
CA LYS A 89 -4.14 -18.78 17.04
C LYS A 89 -3.61 -19.62 15.87
N GLU A 90 -3.32 -19.04 14.71
CA GLU A 90 -2.56 -19.74 13.66
C GLU A 90 -1.34 -18.95 13.15
N ARG A 91 -0.61 -18.31 14.08
CA ARG A 91 0.80 -17.92 13.85
C ARG A 91 1.77 -18.94 14.40
N ARG A 92 1.65 -20.21 13.97
CA ARG A 92 2.70 -21.22 14.15
C ARG A 92 2.63 -22.32 13.10
N CYS A 93 2.91 -21.97 11.85
CA CYS A 93 3.41 -22.92 10.86
C CYS A 93 4.73 -22.40 10.30
N ARG A 94 5.80 -22.59 11.07
CA ARG A 94 7.14 -22.75 10.49
C ARG A 94 7.41 -24.25 10.55
N PRO A 95 7.23 -25.02 9.46
CA PRO A 95 7.74 -26.38 9.46
C PRO A 95 9.26 -26.33 9.62
N PRO A 96 9.87 -27.15 10.49
CA PRO A 96 11.30 -27.36 10.44
C PRO A 96 11.62 -28.05 9.10
N VAL A 97 12.27 -27.33 8.19
CA VAL A 97 13.00 -27.95 7.09
C VAL A 97 14.21 -28.62 7.73
N ASP A 98 14.01 -29.85 8.18
CA ASP A 98 15.07 -30.76 8.59
C ASP A 98 14.73 -32.16 8.09
N ARG A 99 14.93 -32.37 6.78
CA ARG A 99 14.93 -33.70 6.15
C ARG A 99 15.77 -33.70 4.88
N ILE A 100 16.98 -33.17 4.96
CA ILE A 100 18.07 -33.59 4.06
C ILE A 100 19.36 -33.68 4.87
N SER A 101 19.34 -34.47 5.94
CA SER A 101 20.54 -35.19 6.36
C SER A 101 20.80 -36.25 5.29
N VAL A 102 21.61 -35.91 4.29
CA VAL A 102 22.21 -36.86 3.36
C VAL A 102 23.00 -37.85 4.22
N ASP A 103 22.41 -39.01 4.48
CA ASP A 103 23.10 -40.11 5.12
C ASP A 103 24.12 -40.66 4.11
N ARG A 104 25.38 -40.27 4.32
CA ARG A 104 26.54 -40.61 3.49
C ARG A 104 27.18 -41.93 3.96
N SER A 105 26.44 -42.76 4.72
CA SER A 105 26.92 -43.99 5.34
C SER A 105 26.80 -45.24 4.45
N ASP A 106 26.15 -45.19 3.29
CA ASP A 106 25.90 -46.40 2.46
C ASP A 106 26.70 -46.41 1.14
N ARG A 107 28.01 -46.15 1.21
CA ARG A 107 28.90 -46.23 0.03
C ARG A 107 30.26 -46.88 0.29
N SER A 108 30.36 -47.77 1.27
CA SER A 108 31.60 -48.52 1.57
C SER A 108 31.47 -50.04 1.45
N SER A 109 30.34 -50.57 0.98
CA SER A 109 30.11 -52.01 0.75
C SER A 109 30.12 -52.35 -0.74
N VAL A 110 31.27 -52.09 -1.40
CA VAL A 110 31.56 -52.65 -2.74
C VAL A 110 32.61 -53.76 -2.56
N PRO A 111 32.25 -55.04 -2.68
CA PRO A 111 33.23 -56.13 -2.68
C PRO A 111 34.02 -56.13 -4.00
N ARG A 112 35.33 -56.37 -3.90
CA ARG A 112 36.22 -56.71 -5.03
C ARG A 112 36.23 -58.22 -5.25
#